data_AF-A0A6P7IAV9-F1
#
_entry.id   AF-A0A6P7IAV9-F1
#
_cell.length_a   1.000
_cell.length_b   1.000
_cell.length_c   1.000
_cell.angle_alpha   90.00
_cell.angle_beta   90.00
_cell.angle_gamma   90.00
#
_symmetry.space_group_name_H-M   'P 1'
#
loop_
_entity.id
_entity.type
_entity.pdbx_description
1 polymer ?
#
loop_
_entity_poly.entity_id
_entity_poly.type
_entity_poly.pdbx_seq_one_letter_code
_entity_poly.pdbx_strand_id
1 'polypeptide(L)'
;MADKKMSVSRRSYLKSLLLQIGQIMLEEEAQEAEKEKEKYMEESCPSLSIPGCMQELQELCRKLHKQIDLVDEELYDMEVKVTKSGKEIDDLKLKVQDLNGKFKKPALKKVRMSADAMLAALLGSKHKVSMDLRANLKQVKKELKEEEKPSSDWRKNIEDKAGMDGRKKMFETEA
;
A
#
# COMPACT_ATOMS: atom_id res chain seq x y z
N MET A 1 -45.05 23.99 9.04
CA MET A 1 -44.23 23.08 9.86
C MET A 1 -43.07 22.60 8.99
N ALA A 2 -41.84 23.04 9.22
CA ALA A 2 -40.71 22.56 8.42
C ALA A 2 -40.39 21.12 8.86
N ASP A 3 -40.57 20.14 7.98
CA ASP A 3 -40.27 18.73 8.28
C ASP A 3 -38.85 18.60 8.83
N LYS A 4 -38.77 18.03 10.03
CA LYS A 4 -37.51 17.86 10.76
C LYS A 4 -36.68 16.81 10.02
N LYS A 5 -35.77 17.27 9.15
CA LYS A 5 -34.83 16.42 8.40
C LYS A 5 -34.18 15.43 9.35
N MET A 6 -34.07 14.16 8.93
CA MET A 6 -33.44 13.08 9.72
C MET A 6 -32.10 13.51 10.31
N SER A 7 -31.72 12.96 11.48
CA SER A 7 -30.41 13.25 12.06
C SER A 7 -29.27 12.76 11.14
N VAL A 8 -28.13 13.45 11.19
CA VAL A 8 -26.93 13.05 10.42
C VAL A 8 -26.50 11.63 10.80
N SER A 9 -26.53 11.30 12.10
CA SER A 9 -26.20 9.98 12.61
C SER A 9 -27.08 8.89 12.03
N ARG A 10 -28.40 9.11 11.94
CA ARG A 10 -29.33 8.13 11.34
C ARG A 10 -29.05 7.94 9.85
N ARG A 11 -28.80 9.03 9.09
CA ARG A 11 -28.42 8.91 7.68
C ARG A 11 -27.12 8.15 7.48
N SER A 12 -26.11 8.40 8.32
CA SER A 12 -24.82 7.69 8.23
C SER A 12 -24.97 6.20 8.53
N TYR A 13 -25.75 5.88 9.56
CA TYR A 13 -26.07 4.49 9.91
C TYR A 13 -26.78 3.77 8.77
N LEU A 14 -27.81 4.39 8.16
CA LEU A 14 -28.51 3.82 7.01
C LEU A 14 -27.61 3.62 5.79
N LYS A 15 -26.71 4.56 5.50
CA LYS A 15 -25.70 4.38 4.43
C LYS A 15 -24.78 3.21 4.72
N SER A 16 -24.35 3.04 5.97
CA SER A 16 -23.48 1.95 6.38
C SER A 16 -24.18 0.60 6.23
N LEU A 17 -25.44 0.50 6.65
CA LEU A 17 -26.26 -0.70 6.43
C LEU A 17 -26.45 -1.00 4.94
N LEU A 18 -26.71 0.02 4.11
CA LEU A 18 -26.88 -0.17 2.67
C LEU A 18 -25.60 -0.71 2.02
N LEU A 19 -24.43 -0.20 2.42
CA LEU A 19 -23.15 -0.71 1.95
C LEU A 19 -22.89 -2.14 2.45
N GLN A 20 -23.24 -2.45 3.69
CA GLN A 20 -23.09 -3.79 4.25
C GLN A 20 -23.96 -4.82 3.50
N ILE A 21 -25.21 -4.47 3.20
CA ILE A 21 -26.10 -5.32 2.39
C ILE A 21 -25.55 -5.45 0.98
N GLY A 22 -25.10 -4.35 0.36
CA GLY A 22 -24.50 -4.37 -0.97
C GLY A 22 -23.27 -5.26 -1.06
N GLN A 23 -22.43 -5.30 -0.01
CA GLN A 23 -21.29 -6.21 0.07
C GLN A 23 -21.74 -7.67 0.08
N ILE A 24 -22.75 -8.01 0.88
CA ILE A 24 -23.29 -9.38 0.94
C ILE A 24 -23.85 -9.80 -0.42
N MET A 25 -24.63 -8.92 -1.07
CA MET A 25 -25.19 -9.20 -2.40
C MET A 25 -24.11 -9.42 -3.46
N LEU A 26 -23.00 -8.68 -3.39
CA LEU A 26 -21.87 -8.83 -4.31
C LEU A 26 -21.12 -10.14 -4.08
N GLU A 27 -21.00 -10.58 -2.83
CA GLU A 27 -20.44 -11.89 -2.48
C GLU A 27 -21.34 -13.04 -2.95
N GLU A 28 -22.66 -12.91 -2.78
CA GLU A 28 -23.64 -13.87 -3.28
C GLU A 28 -23.62 -13.98 -4.82
N GLU A 29 -23.58 -12.85 -5.52
CA GLU A 29 -23.46 -12.80 -6.98
C GLU A 29 -22.16 -13.46 -7.46
N ALA A 30 -21.02 -13.20 -6.80
CA ALA A 30 -19.75 -13.83 -7.13
C ALA A 30 -19.78 -15.36 -6.93
N GLN A 31 -20.43 -15.84 -5.87
CA GLN A 31 -20.61 -17.28 -5.65
C GLN A 31 -21.50 -17.91 -6.71
N GLU A 32 -22.58 -17.24 -7.11
CA GLU A 32 -23.47 -17.75 -8.16
C GLU A 32 -22.78 -17.79 -9.52
N ALA A 33 -21.97 -16.76 -9.85
CA ALA A 33 -21.18 -16.73 -11.07
C ALA A 33 -20.15 -17.88 -11.14
N GLU A 34 -19.51 -18.25 -10.03
CA GLU A 34 -18.59 -19.40 -10.03
C GLU A 34 -19.34 -20.72 -10.22
N LYS A 35 -20.51 -20.90 -9.59
CA LYS A 35 -21.34 -22.10 -9.81
C LYS A 35 -21.84 -22.19 -11.24
N GLU A 36 -22.27 -21.07 -11.84
CA GLU A 36 -22.71 -21.04 -13.23
C GLU A 36 -21.55 -21.41 -14.17
N LYS A 37 -20.34 -20.91 -13.88
CA LYS A 37 -19.13 -21.28 -14.60
C LYS A 37 -18.79 -22.77 -14.43
N GLU A 38 -18.85 -23.32 -13.23
CA GLU A 38 -18.64 -24.76 -12.99
C GLU A 38 -19.64 -25.60 -13.80
N LYS A 39 -20.93 -25.25 -13.73
CA LYS A 39 -21.99 -25.92 -14.49
C LYS A 39 -21.76 -25.84 -16.00
N TYR A 40 -21.40 -24.66 -16.52
CA TYR A 40 -21.08 -24.49 -17.93
C TYR A 40 -19.89 -25.35 -18.36
N MET A 41 -18.85 -25.43 -17.51
CA MET A 41 -17.68 -26.27 -17.78
C MET A 41 -18.01 -27.76 -17.76
N GLU A 42 -18.88 -28.22 -16.85
CA GLU A 42 -19.35 -29.61 -16.83
C GLU A 42 -20.13 -29.99 -18.10
N GLU A 43 -20.97 -29.08 -18.60
CA GLU A 43 -21.75 -29.29 -19.82
C GLU A 43 -20.88 -29.20 -21.09
N SER A 44 -19.98 -28.24 -21.16
CA SER A 44 -19.20 -27.92 -22.37
C SER A 44 -17.92 -28.76 -22.50
N CYS A 45 -17.31 -29.13 -21.39
CA CYS A 45 -16.08 -29.90 -21.34
C CYS A 45 -16.15 -30.96 -20.22
N PRO A 46 -16.96 -32.03 -20.41
CA PRO A 46 -17.09 -33.09 -19.43
C PRO A 46 -15.76 -33.82 -19.22
N SER A 47 -15.66 -34.54 -18.10
CA SER A 47 -14.48 -35.33 -17.77
C SER A 47 -14.12 -36.31 -18.89
N LEU A 48 -12.84 -36.29 -19.29
CA LEU A 48 -12.37 -37.08 -20.43
C LEU A 48 -12.47 -38.59 -20.12
N SER A 49 -13.23 -39.29 -20.96
CA SER A 49 -13.27 -40.75 -20.96
C SER A 49 -12.34 -41.28 -22.06
N ILE A 50 -11.30 -42.01 -21.67
CA ILE A 50 -10.31 -42.56 -22.59
C ILE A 50 -10.86 -43.89 -23.15
N PRO A 51 -11.06 -43.99 -24.48
CA PRO A 51 -11.53 -45.23 -25.09
C PRO A 51 -10.50 -46.36 -24.94
N GLY A 52 -10.99 -47.60 -24.82
CA GLY A 52 -10.12 -48.78 -24.64
C GLY A 52 -9.46 -49.28 -25.93
N CYS A 53 -9.97 -48.88 -27.10
CA CYS A 53 -9.45 -49.34 -28.39
C CYS A 53 -8.61 -48.25 -29.10
N MET A 54 -7.61 -48.68 -29.86
CA MET A 54 -6.67 -47.77 -30.53
C MET A 54 -7.33 -46.88 -31.59
N GLN A 55 -8.32 -47.41 -32.31
CA GLN A 55 -9.02 -46.67 -33.38
C GLN A 55 -9.87 -45.54 -32.79
N GLU A 56 -10.67 -45.84 -31.78
CA GLU A 56 -11.48 -44.84 -31.06
C GLU A 56 -10.61 -43.77 -30.41
N LEU A 57 -9.45 -44.15 -29.85
CA LEU A 57 -8.51 -43.18 -29.28
C LEU A 57 -7.96 -42.22 -30.34
N GLN A 58 -7.55 -42.73 -31.51
CA GLN A 58 -7.07 -41.88 -32.60
C GLN A 58 -8.17 -40.94 -33.14
N GLU A 59 -9.42 -41.40 -33.21
CA GLU A 59 -10.55 -40.56 -33.58
C GLU A 59 -10.83 -39.48 -32.54
N LEU A 60 -10.77 -39.81 -31.25
CA LEU A 60 -10.92 -38.84 -30.17
C LEU A 60 -9.85 -37.75 -30.24
N CYS A 61 -8.58 -38.12 -30.43
CA CYS A 61 -7.50 -37.14 -30.58
C CYS A 61 -7.72 -36.20 -31.77
N ARG A 62 -8.17 -36.72 -32.91
CA ARG A 62 -8.49 -35.89 -34.09
C ARG A 62 -9.67 -34.95 -33.83
N LYS A 63 -10.70 -35.42 -33.12
CA LYS A 63 -11.87 -34.60 -32.74
C LYS A 63 -11.45 -33.47 -31.80
N LEU A 64 -10.70 -33.76 -30.74
CA LEU A 64 -10.22 -32.77 -29.78
C LEU A 64 -9.32 -31.73 -30.44
N HIS A 65 -8.40 -32.14 -31.32
CA HIS A 65 -7.56 -31.18 -32.04
C HIS A 65 -8.39 -30.19 -32.85
N LYS A 66 -9.39 -30.67 -33.61
CA LYS A 66 -10.27 -29.79 -34.37
C LYS A 66 -11.10 -28.87 -33.47
N GLN A 67 -11.55 -29.36 -32.32
CA GLN A 67 -12.29 -28.54 -31.36
C GLN A 67 -11.41 -27.45 -30.74
N ILE A 68 -10.14 -27.73 -30.46
CA ILE A 68 -9.20 -26.73 -29.97
C ILE A 68 -9.09 -25.58 -30.96
N ASP A 69 -8.88 -25.87 -32.25
CA ASP A 69 -8.76 -24.82 -33.29
C ASP A 69 -10.01 -23.91 -33.34
N LEU A 70 -11.21 -24.49 -33.23
CA LEU A 70 -12.48 -23.73 -33.23
C LEU A 70 -12.66 -22.89 -31.96
N VAL A 71 -12.39 -23.47 -30.79
CA VAL A 71 -12.53 -22.76 -29.51
C VAL A 71 -11.51 -21.62 -29.42
N ASP A 72 -10.30 -21.80 -29.94
CA ASP A 72 -9.27 -20.76 -29.94
C ASP A 72 -9.67 -19.56 -30.83
N GLU A 73 -10.29 -19.83 -31.98
CA GLU A 73 -10.89 -18.79 -32.84
C GLU A 73 -12.01 -18.03 -32.10
N GLU A 74 -12.92 -18.74 -31.43
CA GLU A 74 -13.99 -18.14 -30.64
C GLU A 74 -13.45 -17.31 -29.46
N LEU A 75 -12.41 -17.80 -28.79
CA LEU A 75 -11.71 -17.09 -27.70
C LEU A 75 -11.09 -15.80 -28.20
N TYR A 76 -10.42 -15.83 -29.36
CA TYR A 76 -9.84 -14.64 -29.98
C TYR A 76 -10.91 -13.59 -30.28
N ASP A 77 -12.04 -13.99 -30.88
CA ASP A 77 -13.14 -13.08 -31.17
C ASP A 77 -13.76 -12.47 -29.91
N MET A 78 -13.89 -13.25 -28.84
CA MET A 78 -14.36 -12.77 -27.54
C MET A 78 -13.37 -11.77 -26.92
N GLU A 79 -12.07 -12.06 -26.95
CA GLU A 79 -11.02 -11.18 -26.43
C GLU A 79 -11.01 -9.83 -27.18
N VAL A 80 -11.15 -9.87 -28.51
CA VAL A 80 -11.23 -8.65 -29.32
C VAL A 80 -12.46 -7.81 -28.94
N LYS A 81 -13.62 -8.44 -28.69
CA LYS A 81 -14.83 -7.74 -28.24
C LYS A 81 -14.63 -7.10 -26.86
N VAL A 82 -14.09 -7.84 -25.89
CA VAL A 82 -13.78 -7.33 -24.54
C VAL A 82 -12.79 -6.16 -24.62
N THR A 83 -11.75 -6.28 -25.43
CA THR A 83 -10.75 -5.23 -25.64
C THR A 83 -11.37 -3.97 -26.24
N LYS A 84 -12.25 -4.09 -27.23
CA LYS A 84 -12.98 -2.94 -27.81
C LYS A 84 -13.86 -2.25 -26.78
N SER A 85 -14.65 -3.01 -26.02
CA SER A 85 -15.47 -2.48 -24.94
C SER A 85 -14.63 -1.80 -23.86
N GLY A 86 -13.47 -2.38 -23.49
CA GLY A 86 -12.53 -1.79 -22.54
C GLY A 86 -12.01 -0.42 -23.01
N LYS A 87 -11.61 -0.30 -24.27
CA LYS A 87 -11.19 0.97 -24.87
C LYS A 87 -12.30 2.01 -24.84
N GLU A 88 -13.52 1.63 -25.20
CA GLU A 88 -14.67 2.54 -25.16
C GLU A 88 -14.96 3.02 -23.73
N ILE A 89 -14.91 2.13 -22.74
CA ILE A 89 -15.08 2.49 -21.33
C ILE A 89 -14.02 3.51 -20.90
N ASP A 90 -12.76 3.32 -21.29
CA ASP A 90 -11.68 4.23 -20.92
C ASP A 90 -11.78 5.59 -21.60
N ASP A 91 -12.17 5.62 -22.87
CA ASP A 91 -12.49 6.86 -23.60
C ASP A 91 -13.64 7.62 -22.92
N LEU A 92 -14.69 6.90 -22.50
CA LEU A 92 -15.82 7.48 -21.79
C LEU A 92 -15.42 8.01 -20.40
N LYS A 93 -14.60 7.26 -19.65
CA LYS A 93 -14.04 7.73 -18.37
C LYS A 93 -13.24 9.02 -18.55
N LEU A 94 -12.41 9.11 -19.60
CA LEU A 94 -11.63 10.31 -19.89
C LEU A 94 -12.55 11.50 -20.22
N LYS A 95 -13.57 11.31 -21.05
CA LYS A 95 -14.59 12.35 -21.31
C LYS A 95 -15.29 12.80 -20.04
N VAL A 96 -15.67 11.89 -19.15
CA VAL A 96 -16.27 12.22 -17.84
C VAL A 96 -15.31 13.06 -16.99
N GLN A 97 -14.01 12.74 -16.98
CA GLN A 97 -13.02 13.52 -16.26
C GLN A 97 -12.86 14.93 -16.83
N ASP A 98 -12.82 15.08 -18.16
CA ASP A 98 -12.73 16.38 -18.82
C ASP A 98 -13.97 17.24 -18.54
N LEU A 99 -15.18 16.64 -18.59
CA LEU A 99 -16.44 17.32 -18.25
C LEU A 99 -16.53 17.74 -16.78
N ASN A 100 -16.08 16.88 -15.85
CA ASN A 100 -16.02 17.22 -14.43
C ASN A 100 -14.91 18.24 -14.09
N GLY A 101 -14.11 18.63 -15.08
CA GLY A 101 -12.97 19.50 -14.95
C GLY A 101 -11.71 18.71 -14.56
N LYS A 102 -10.77 18.59 -15.51
CA LYS A 102 -9.44 17.99 -15.34
C LYS A 102 -8.71 18.47 -14.07
N PHE A 103 -8.98 19.71 -13.67
CA PHE A 103 -8.62 20.26 -12.38
C PHE A 103 -9.89 20.38 -11.53
N LYS A 104 -9.99 19.64 -10.42
CA LYS A 104 -10.95 19.99 -9.36
C LYS A 104 -10.62 21.42 -8.94
N LYS A 105 -11.39 22.41 -9.41
CA LYS A 105 -11.24 23.80 -8.98
C LYS A 105 -11.27 23.77 -7.45
N PRO A 106 -10.18 24.13 -6.74
CA PRO A 106 -10.20 24.11 -5.29
C PRO A 106 -11.36 25.00 -4.86
N ALA A 107 -12.42 24.40 -4.31
CA ALA A 107 -13.54 25.17 -3.83
C ALA A 107 -12.97 26.20 -2.85
N LEU A 108 -13.30 27.48 -3.03
CA LEU A 108 -12.89 28.53 -2.10
C LEU A 108 -13.45 28.17 -0.72
N LYS A 109 -12.64 27.49 0.09
CA LYS A 109 -13.02 27.11 1.45
C LYS A 109 -13.03 28.39 2.26
N LYS A 110 -14.20 28.76 2.80
CA LYS A 110 -14.28 29.78 3.84
C LYS A 110 -13.59 29.21 5.09
N VAL A 111 -12.29 29.43 5.19
CA VAL A 111 -11.48 29.05 6.35
C VAL A 111 -12.00 29.86 7.53
N ARG A 112 -12.66 29.19 8.47
CA ARG A 112 -12.99 29.79 9.77
C ARG A 112 -11.74 29.74 10.65
N MET A 113 -11.64 30.64 11.61
CA MET A 113 -10.55 30.64 12.60
C MET A 113 -10.42 29.23 13.20
N SER A 114 -9.20 28.68 13.22
CA SER A 114 -8.94 27.37 13.82
C SER A 114 -9.26 27.40 15.32
N ALA A 115 -9.56 26.24 15.90
CA ALA A 115 -9.76 26.12 17.34
C ALA A 115 -8.55 26.68 18.11
N ASP A 116 -7.34 26.41 17.63
CA ASP A 116 -6.10 26.93 18.22
C ASP A 116 -6.00 28.46 18.14
N ALA A 117 -6.37 29.06 17.00
CA ALA A 117 -6.39 30.53 16.87
C ALA A 117 -7.46 31.17 17.76
N MET A 118 -8.62 30.51 17.89
CA MET A 118 -9.70 30.96 18.78
C MET A 118 -9.30 30.83 20.25
N LEU A 119 -8.68 29.71 20.65
CA LEU A 119 -8.22 29.46 22.01
C LEU A 119 -7.07 30.38 22.41
N ALA A 120 -6.11 30.62 21.51
CA ALA A 120 -5.03 31.58 21.74
C ALA A 120 -5.57 33.01 21.91
N ALA A 121 -6.60 33.40 21.16
CA ALA A 121 -7.23 34.71 21.28
C ALA A 121 -8.06 34.86 22.56
N LEU A 122 -8.77 33.80 22.99
CA LEU A 122 -9.64 33.84 24.18
C LEU A 122 -8.89 33.62 25.50
N LEU A 123 -7.84 32.80 25.50
CA LEU A 123 -7.17 32.33 26.73
C LEU A 123 -5.71 32.81 26.84
N GLY A 124 -5.22 33.57 25.84
CA GLY A 124 -3.88 34.13 25.83
C GLY A 124 -2.78 33.06 25.89
N SER A 125 -1.63 33.40 26.49
CA SER A 125 -0.45 32.52 26.56
C SER A 125 -0.61 31.29 27.46
N LYS A 126 -1.70 31.21 28.26
CA LYS A 126 -1.85 30.21 29.31
C LYS A 126 -2.17 28.79 28.80
N HIS A 127 -2.71 28.67 27.58
CA HIS A 127 -3.06 27.38 26.96
C HIS A 127 -2.48 27.29 25.54
N LYS A 128 -1.16 27.47 25.40
CA LYS A 128 -0.46 27.22 24.13
C LYS A 128 -0.14 25.73 24.00
N VAL A 129 -1.16 24.89 23.91
CA VAL A 129 -1.00 23.47 23.55
C VAL A 129 -0.99 23.40 22.03
N SER A 130 0.19 23.28 21.41
CA SER A 130 0.24 22.97 19.97
C SER A 130 -0.34 21.58 19.77
N MET A 131 -1.47 21.46 19.08
CA MET A 131 -2.00 20.16 18.65
C MET A 131 -1.17 19.54 17.50
N ASP A 132 0.02 20.08 17.22
CA ASP A 132 1.00 19.49 16.33
C ASP A 132 1.44 18.13 16.87
N LEU A 133 1.09 17.07 16.13
CA LEU A 133 1.52 15.69 16.41
C LEU A 133 3.04 15.60 16.62
N ARG A 134 3.80 16.48 15.97
CA ARG A 134 5.27 16.55 16.01
C ARG A 134 5.83 17.10 17.32
N ALA A 135 5.09 17.94 18.04
CA ALA A 135 5.53 18.51 19.32
C ALA A 135 5.51 17.48 20.46
N ASN A 136 4.71 16.42 20.34
CA ASN A 136 4.64 15.31 21.30
C ASN A 136 5.65 14.19 21.02
N LEU A 137 6.35 14.21 19.88
CA LEU A 137 7.41 13.26 19.59
C LEU A 137 8.71 13.74 20.26
N LYS A 138 9.33 12.89 21.09
CA LYS A 138 10.62 13.21 21.71
C LYS A 138 11.67 13.46 20.63
N GLN A 139 12.13 14.70 20.51
CA GLN A 139 13.31 15.03 19.74
C GLN A 139 14.50 14.32 20.41
N VAL A 140 15.12 13.37 19.72
CA VAL A 140 16.36 12.75 20.20
C VAL A 140 17.38 13.88 20.28
N LYS A 141 17.68 14.35 21.50
CA LYS A 141 18.77 15.27 21.75
C LYS A 141 20.05 14.55 21.36
N LYS A 142 20.58 14.89 20.18
CA LYS A 142 22.00 14.68 19.90
C LYS A 142 22.71 15.66 20.83
N GLU A 143 23.12 15.18 22.01
CA GLU A 143 23.99 15.92 22.90
C GLU A 143 25.28 16.21 22.13
N LEU A 144 25.40 17.42 21.59
CA LEU A 144 26.69 17.97 21.23
C LEU A 144 27.38 18.28 22.55
N LYS A 145 28.12 17.29 23.05
CA LYS A 145 29.09 17.45 24.14
C LYS A 145 30.09 18.50 23.68
N GLU A 146 29.93 19.70 24.19
CA GLU A 146 30.83 20.84 23.98
C GLU A 146 32.22 20.43 24.52
N GLU A 147 33.22 20.59 23.65
CA GLU A 147 34.60 20.22 23.90
C GLU A 147 35.19 21.04 25.06
N GLU A 148 35.63 20.39 26.14
CA GLU A 148 36.84 20.83 26.83
C GLU A 148 38.03 20.33 26.00
N LYS A 149 38.68 21.23 25.26
CA LYS A 149 40.00 21.00 24.62
C LYS A 149 41.08 21.41 25.64
N PRO A 150 42.22 20.69 25.75
CA PRO A 150 43.14 20.56 24.63
C PRO A 150 43.84 19.19 24.46
N SER A 151 44.15 18.90 23.20
CA SER A 151 45.28 18.09 22.68
C SER A 151 46.07 17.27 23.71
N SER A 152 45.71 15.99 23.87
CA SER A 152 46.66 14.97 24.33
C SER A 152 47.18 14.24 23.09
N ASP A 153 48.34 14.69 22.62
CA ASP A 153 49.12 14.10 21.54
C ASP A 153 49.46 12.65 21.91
N TRP A 154 48.85 11.67 21.23
CA TRP A 154 49.11 10.24 21.44
C TRP A 154 50.39 9.72 20.79
N ARG A 155 51.35 10.60 20.50
CA ARG A 155 52.72 10.19 20.23
C ARG A 155 53.38 9.71 21.52
N LYS A 156 53.16 8.42 21.82
CA LYS A 156 53.97 7.63 22.73
C LYS A 156 55.44 7.82 22.38
N ASN A 157 56.18 8.50 23.25
CA ASN A 157 57.63 8.52 23.23
C ASN A 157 58.11 7.09 23.52
N ILE A 158 58.53 6.39 22.47
CA ILE A 158 59.27 5.14 22.60
C ILE A 158 60.65 5.55 23.06
N GLU A 159 61.01 5.26 24.32
CA GLU A 159 62.41 5.32 24.74
C GLU A 159 63.16 4.21 24.00
N ASP A 160 63.69 4.56 22.84
CA ASP A 160 64.69 3.80 22.13
C ASP A 160 65.89 3.58 23.06
N LYS A 161 66.19 2.32 23.35
CA LYS A 161 67.40 1.88 24.06
C LYS A 161 68.66 2.07 23.22
N ALA A 162 68.85 3.24 22.62
CA ALA A 162 70.03 3.62 21.86
C ALA A 162 70.96 4.45 22.76
N GLY A 163 71.91 3.79 23.44
CA GLY A 163 73.01 4.50 24.11
C GLY A 163 73.53 3.94 25.44
N MET A 164 72.93 2.89 26.01
CA MET A 164 73.53 2.20 27.18
C MET A 164 74.60 1.17 26.76
N ASP A 165 75.60 1.62 25.99
CA ASP A 165 76.75 0.81 25.59
C ASP A 165 77.87 0.91 26.64
N GLY A 166 77.58 0.41 27.84
CA GLY A 166 78.52 0.42 28.96
C GLY A 166 78.06 -0.42 30.15
N ARG A 167 78.95 -1.27 30.66
CA ARG A 167 78.72 -2.16 31.81
C ARG A 167 78.17 -1.37 33.00
N LYS A 168 76.91 -1.64 33.38
CA LYS A 168 76.30 -1.14 34.62
C LYS A 168 77.18 -1.55 35.80
N LYS A 169 77.68 -0.56 36.51
CA LYS A 169 78.63 -0.69 37.61
C LYS A 169 77.88 -0.41 38.91
N MET A 170 78.15 -1.28 39.89
CA MET A 170 77.90 -1.15 41.35
C MET A 170 76.53 -1.66 41.80
N PHE A 171 76.43 -2.88 42.32
CA PHE A 171 76.82 -3.43 43.65
C PHE A 171 75.83 -3.04 44.76
N GLU A 172 75.06 -4.06 45.16
CA GLU A 172 74.08 -4.08 46.24
C GLU A 172 74.77 -3.91 47.59
N THR A 173 74.17 -3.09 48.46
CA THR A 173 74.38 -3.15 49.90
C THR A 173 73.05 -2.90 50.60
N GLU A 174 72.57 -3.93 51.29
CA GLU A 174 71.53 -3.86 52.32
C GLU A 174 71.95 -2.90 53.45
N ALA A 175 71.00 -2.06 53.87
CA ALA A 175 70.74 -1.66 55.26
C ALA A 175 69.35 -1.02 55.32
#